data_AF-A0A969CN59-F1
#
_entry.id   AF-A0A969CN59-F1
#
_cell.length_a   1.000
_cell.length_b   1.000
_cell.length_c   1.000
_cell.angle_alpha   90.00
_cell.angle_beta   90.00
_cell.angle_gamma   90.00
#
_symmetry.space_group_name_H-M   'P 1'
#
loop_
_entity.id
_entity.type
_entity.pdbx_description
1 polymer ?
#
loop_
_entity_poly.entity_id
_entity_poly.type
_entity_poly.pdbx_seq_one_letter_code
_entity_poly.pdbx_strand_id
1 'polypeptide(L)'
;MILSTAFSKHHHDAKTSELRWWLEVRTINPICIYFFGPFENQSEAESSQEGFFQDLESENAWVLYSDIKLYNPHRLTIDANELLLDDLDDLKFFQNDALPDSTEIDGFT
;
A
#
# COMPACT_ATOMS: atom_id res chain seq x y z
N MET A 1 -46.02 9.14 -39.72
CA MET A 1 -45.00 9.80 -38.89
C MET A 1 -44.35 8.72 -38.05
N ILE A 2 -43.15 8.33 -38.45
CA ILE A 2 -42.37 7.26 -37.83
C ILE A 2 -41.60 7.91 -36.68
N LEU A 3 -41.99 7.64 -35.44
CA LEU A 3 -41.14 7.95 -34.30
C LEU A 3 -40.29 6.73 -34.04
N SER A 4 -39.07 6.79 -34.55
CA SER A 4 -37.97 5.89 -34.21
C SER A 4 -37.21 6.45 -33.00
N THR A 5 -36.50 5.56 -32.30
CA THR A 5 -35.46 5.81 -31.26
C THR A 5 -36.01 6.03 -29.84
N ALA A 6 -35.59 5.34 -28.77
CA ALA A 6 -34.38 4.56 -28.54
C ALA A 6 -34.57 3.50 -27.43
N PHE A 7 -33.77 2.45 -27.55
CA PHE A 7 -33.41 1.43 -26.56
C PHE A 7 -33.38 1.93 -25.11
N SER A 8 -34.06 1.19 -24.23
CA SER A 8 -33.90 1.28 -22.78
C SER A 8 -32.44 1.02 -22.43
N LYS A 9 -31.74 2.06 -21.98
CA LYS A 9 -30.36 2.01 -21.50
C LYS A 9 -30.30 1.02 -20.35
N HIS A 10 -29.64 -0.11 -20.56
CA HIS A 10 -28.95 -0.78 -19.46
C HIS A 10 -27.92 0.21 -18.92
N HIS A 11 -28.29 0.94 -17.86
CA HIS A 11 -27.31 1.61 -17.02
C HIS A 11 -26.51 0.51 -16.33
N HIS A 12 -25.40 0.13 -16.97
CA HIS A 12 -24.25 -0.35 -16.24
C HIS A 12 -23.84 0.84 -15.37
N ASP A 13 -24.14 0.78 -14.08
CA ASP A 13 -23.64 1.75 -13.11
C ASP A 13 -22.12 1.76 -13.23
N ALA A 14 -21.60 2.72 -13.99
CA ALA A 14 -20.20 3.08 -13.96
C ALA A 14 -19.98 3.57 -12.53
N LYS A 15 -19.58 2.66 -11.65
CA LYS A 15 -19.14 2.94 -10.28
C LYS A 15 -17.98 3.92 -10.44
N THR A 16 -18.27 5.21 -10.39
CA THR A 16 -17.28 6.26 -10.35
C THR A 16 -16.50 6.03 -9.06
N SER A 17 -15.37 5.36 -9.16
CA SER A 17 -14.41 5.21 -8.07
C SER A 17 -13.88 6.62 -7.78
N GLU A 18 -14.52 7.32 -6.85
CA GLU A 18 -14.07 8.62 -6.41
C GLU A 18 -12.68 8.43 -5.78
N LEU A 19 -11.66 8.91 -6.48
CA LEU A 19 -10.31 8.93 -5.97
C LEU A 19 -10.29 9.80 -4.71
N ARG A 20 -9.72 9.28 -3.62
CA ARG A 20 -9.60 9.95 -2.33
C ARG A 20 -8.16 9.92 -1.85
N TRP A 21 -7.82 10.71 -0.85
CA TRP A 21 -6.50 10.66 -0.24
C TRP A 21 -6.41 9.46 0.70
N TRP A 22 -5.37 8.65 0.53
CA TRP A 22 -5.10 7.48 1.35
C TRP A 22 -3.65 7.49 1.80
N LEU A 23 -3.42 7.06 3.05
CA LEU A 23 -2.12 6.76 3.59
C LEU A 23 -1.85 5.26 3.38
N GLU A 24 -0.92 4.92 2.50
CA GLU A 24 -0.35 3.58 2.39
C GLU A 24 0.76 3.42 3.42
N VAL A 25 0.75 2.34 4.20
CA VAL A 25 1.78 2.01 5.17
C VAL A 25 2.23 0.57 4.95
N ARG A 26 3.50 0.38 4.68
CA ARG A 26 4.13 -0.94 4.53
C ARG A 26 4.87 -1.29 5.80
N THR A 27 4.67 -2.50 6.27
CA THR A 27 5.28 -3.04 7.48
C THR A 27 6.14 -4.27 7.16
N ILE A 28 7.14 -4.56 8.00
CA ILE A 28 8.05 -5.71 7.83
C ILE A 28 7.93 -6.79 8.90
N ASN A 29 7.24 -6.50 10.00
CA ASN A 29 6.94 -7.47 11.04
C ASN A 29 5.59 -7.12 11.67
N PRO A 30 4.47 -7.75 11.25
CA PRO A 30 4.35 -8.64 10.09
C PRO A 30 4.58 -7.90 8.76
N ILE A 31 4.76 -8.65 7.66
CA ILE A 31 4.79 -8.05 6.31
C ILE A 31 3.35 -7.80 5.86
N CYS A 32 2.94 -6.53 5.88
CA CYS A 32 1.60 -6.09 5.49
C CYS A 32 1.64 -4.72 4.82
N ILE A 33 0.66 -4.45 3.94
CA ILE A 33 0.34 -3.11 3.44
C ILE A 33 -1.03 -2.72 3.99
N TYR A 34 -1.08 -1.56 4.66
CA TYR A 34 -2.29 -0.95 5.20
C TYR A 34 -2.64 0.31 4.40
N PHE A 35 -3.94 0.52 4.13
CA PHE A 35 -4.46 1.75 3.54
C PHE A 35 -5.42 2.43 4.52
N PHE A 36 -5.02 3.57 5.07
CA PHE A 36 -5.84 4.37 5.98
C PHE A 36 -6.48 5.54 5.23
N GLY A 37 -7.77 5.80 5.51
CA GLY A 37 -8.58 6.80 4.83
C GLY A 37 -10.03 6.33 4.63
N PRO A 38 -10.77 6.92 3.67
CA PRO A 38 -10.38 8.01 2.79
C PRO A 38 -10.34 9.37 3.52
N PHE A 39 -9.33 10.19 3.23
CA PHE A 39 -9.25 11.58 3.67
C PHE A 39 -9.80 12.54 2.60
N GLU A 40 -10.27 13.72 3.03
CA GLU A 40 -10.75 14.78 2.14
C GLU A 40 -9.59 15.45 1.40
N ASN A 41 -8.45 15.61 2.07
CA ASN A 41 -7.26 16.25 1.52
C ASN A 41 -5.96 15.63 2.08
N GLN A 42 -4.83 15.91 1.43
CA GLN A 42 -3.52 15.41 1.84
C GLN A 42 -3.13 15.84 3.25
N SER A 43 -3.43 17.08 3.65
CA SER A 43 -3.04 17.62 4.96
C SER A 43 -3.76 16.93 6.12
N GLU A 44 -5.01 16.50 5.92
CA GLU A 44 -5.75 15.67 6.87
C GLU A 44 -5.08 14.30 7.06
N ALA A 45 -4.62 13.68 5.97
CA ALA A 45 -3.89 12.42 6.01
C ALA A 45 -2.56 12.57 6.76
N GLU A 46 -1.79 13.63 6.47
CA GLU A 46 -0.53 13.96 7.15
C GLU A 46 -0.73 14.18 8.66
N SER A 47 -1.79 14.92 9.03
CA SER A 47 -2.11 15.21 10.43
C SER A 47 -2.55 13.97 11.21
N SER A 48 -3.10 12.97 10.52
CA SER A 48 -3.55 11.70 11.13
C SER A 48 -2.48 10.62 11.12
N GLN A 49 -1.43 10.78 10.31
CA GLN A 49 -0.39 9.77 10.07
C GLN A 49 0.29 9.29 11.35
N GLU A 50 0.67 10.23 12.24
CA GLU A 50 1.36 9.90 13.48
C GLU A 50 0.53 8.94 14.33
N GLY A 51 -0.78 9.19 14.47
CA GLY A 51 -1.70 8.34 15.23
C GLY A 51 -1.68 6.89 14.76
N PHE A 52 -1.74 6.66 13.44
CA PHE A 52 -1.66 5.31 12.87
C PHE A 52 -0.32 4.65 13.12
N PHE A 53 0.79 5.40 13.12
CA PHE A 53 2.10 4.85 13.41
C PHE A 53 2.23 4.42 14.88
N GLN A 54 1.68 5.21 15.80
CA GLN A 54 1.68 4.87 17.22
C GLN A 54 0.82 3.63 17.51
N ASP A 55 -0.32 3.49 16.83
CA ASP A 55 -1.14 2.29 16.92
C ASP A 55 -0.39 1.06 16.39
N LEU A 56 0.23 1.17 15.21
CA LEU A 56 1.04 0.09 14.63
C LEU A 56 2.23 -0.30 15.51
N GLU A 57 2.97 0.67 16.05
CA GLU A 57 4.09 0.41 16.95
C GLU A 57 3.63 -0.30 18.23
N SER A 58 2.48 0.10 18.79
CA SER A 58 1.87 -0.53 19.96
C SER A 58 1.45 -1.98 19.71
N GLU A 59 1.16 -2.33 18.45
CA GLU A 59 0.88 -3.69 18.00
C GLU A 59 2.14 -4.48 17.58
N ASN A 60 3.33 -3.94 17.85
CA ASN A 60 4.62 -4.47 17.40
C ASN A 60 4.76 -4.56 15.87
N ALA A 61 4.00 -3.76 15.13
CA ALA A 61 4.10 -3.61 13.69
C ALA A 61 5.16 -2.58 13.31
N TRP A 62 6.19 -3.00 12.55
CA TRP A 62 7.31 -2.13 12.19
C TRP A 62 7.12 -1.51 10.82
N VAL A 63 6.94 -0.19 10.77
CA VAL A 63 6.77 0.57 9.53
C VAL A 63 8.10 0.65 8.78
N LEU A 64 8.09 0.21 7.52
CA LEU A 64 9.20 0.33 6.59
C LEU A 64 9.07 1.56 5.70
N TYR A 65 7.86 1.79 5.20
CA TYR A 65 7.58 2.83 4.22
C TYR A 65 6.15 3.32 4.38
N SER A 66 5.93 4.59 4.07
CA SER A 66 4.60 5.14 3.97
C SER A 66 4.51 6.19 2.88
N ASP A 67 3.36 6.27 2.22
CA ASP A 67 3.09 7.26 1.19
C ASP A 67 1.64 7.76 1.28
N ILE A 68 1.43 9.03 0.97
CA ILE A 68 0.09 9.63 0.89
C ILE A 68 -0.21 9.91 -0.58
N LYS A 69 -1.22 9.22 -1.11
CA LYS A 69 -1.57 9.32 -2.53
C LYS A 69 -3.07 9.35 -2.76
N LEU A 70 -3.44 9.97 -3.88
CA LEU A 70 -4.80 9.95 -4.36
C LEU A 70 -5.08 8.60 -5.05
N TYR A 71 -5.89 7.76 -4.42
CA TYR A 71 -6.09 6.37 -4.83
C TYR A 71 -7.51 5.88 -4.50
N ASN A 72 -7.85 4.69 -4.99
CA ASN A 72 -9.07 3.97 -4.61
C ASN A 72 -8.71 2.51 -4.34
N PRO A 73 -8.22 2.19 -3.14
CA PRO A 73 -7.81 0.84 -2.81
C PRO A 73 -9.01 -0.10 -2.83
N HIS A 74 -8.87 -1.22 -3.53
CA HIS A 74 -9.88 -2.29 -3.49
C HIS A 74 -9.88 -3.04 -2.16
N ARG A 75 -8.79 -2.93 -1.39
CA ARG A 75 -8.55 -3.60 -0.11
C ARG A 75 -7.79 -2.70 0.83
N LEU A 76 -8.15 -2.70 2.11
CA LEU A 76 -7.52 -1.85 3.13
C LEU A 76 -6.32 -2.51 3.81
N THR A 77 -6.21 -3.82 3.70
CA THR A 77 -5.10 -4.60 4.24
C THR A 77 -4.75 -5.69 3.26
N ILE A 78 -3.45 -5.83 2.98
CA ILE A 78 -2.88 -6.87 2.16
C ILE A 78 -1.75 -7.49 2.98
N ASP A 79 -1.90 -8.74 3.41
CA ASP A 79 -0.86 -9.46 4.13
C ASP A 79 0.10 -10.20 3.19
N ALA A 80 1.19 -10.71 3.76
CA ALA A 80 2.25 -11.41 3.05
C ALA A 80 1.79 -12.53 2.11
N ASN A 81 0.68 -13.22 2.39
CA ASN A 81 0.19 -14.30 1.53
C ASN A 81 -0.50 -13.79 0.27
N GLU A 82 -0.94 -12.53 0.29
CA GLU A 82 -1.74 -11.90 -0.75
C GLU A 82 -0.93 -10.88 -1.54
N LEU A 83 0.25 -10.50 -1.05
CA LEU A 83 1.24 -9.74 -1.81
C LEU A 83 1.76 -10.57 -2.98
N LEU A 84 1.61 -10.03 -4.19
CA LEU A 84 2.22 -10.62 -5.37
C LEU A 84 3.71 -10.28 -5.42
N LEU A 85 4.49 -11.05 -6.18
CA LEU A 85 5.94 -10.81 -6.31
C LEU A 85 6.27 -9.38 -6.77
N ASP A 86 5.40 -8.79 -7.59
CA ASP A 86 5.52 -7.40 -8.06
C ASP A 86 5.30 -6.36 -6.93
N ASP A 87 4.52 -6.70 -5.89
CA ASP A 87 4.31 -5.84 -4.72
C ASP A 87 5.46 -5.94 -3.70
N LEU A 88 6.32 -6.97 -3.85
CA LEU A 88 7.44 -7.27 -2.97
C LEU A 88 8.78 -6.67 -3.44
N ASP A 89 8.87 -6.09 -4.63
CA ASP A 89 10.13 -5.55 -5.14
C ASP A 89 10.67 -4.41 -4.25
N ASP A 90 9.79 -3.58 -3.67
CA ASP A 90 10.17 -2.55 -2.69
C ASP A 90 10.67 -3.14 -1.35
N LEU A 91 10.26 -4.38 -1.02
CA LEU A 91 10.64 -5.09 0.19
C LEU A 91 11.95 -5.88 0.02
N LYS A 92 12.31 -6.25 -1.21
CA LYS A 92 13.55 -6.98 -1.52
C LYS A 92 14.79 -6.09 -1.46
N PHE A 93 14.65 -4.77 -1.59
CA PHE A 93 15.78 -3.84 -1.52
C PHE A 93 16.52 -3.89 -0.17
N PHE A 94 15.82 -4.16 0.94
CA PHE A 94 16.45 -4.18 2.26
C PHE A 94 17.09 -5.52 2.64
N GLN A 95 16.81 -6.60 1.88
CA GLN A 95 17.33 -7.93 2.20
C GLN A 95 18.70 -8.20 1.54
N ASN A 96 19.13 -7.34 0.61
CA ASN A 96 20.39 -7.52 -0.14
C ASN A 96 21.61 -6.80 0.45
N ASP A 97 21.45 -5.97 1.48
CA ASP A 97 22.58 -5.24 2.12
C ASP A 97 23.12 -5.91 3.40
N ALA A 98 22.56 -7.05 3.81
CA ALA A 98 22.98 -7.77 5.02
C ALA A 98 23.48 -9.18 4.68
N LEU A 99 24.73 -9.28 4.24
CA LEU A 99 25.74 -10.25 4.68
C LEU A 99 27.07 -9.90 3.99
N PRO A 100 28.11 -9.42 4.69
CA PRO A 100 29.46 -9.49 4.14
C PRO A 100 29.75 -10.97 3.88
N ASP A 101 30.08 -11.29 2.62
CA ASP A 101 30.57 -12.58 2.20
C ASP A 101 31.71 -13.00 3.15
N SER A 102 31.45 -14.00 3.99
CA SER A 102 32.38 -14.47 5.02
C SER A 102 33.48 -15.34 4.41
N THR A 103 34.06 -14.88 3.30
CA THR A 103 35.03 -15.62 2.51
C THR A 103 36.25 -14.76 2.17
N GLU A 104 36.88 -14.16 3.18
CA GLU A 104 38.31 -13.78 3.11
C GLU A 104 39.00 -14.14 4.45
N ILE A 105 39.28 -15.43 4.61
CA ILE A 105 40.36 -15.94 5.47
C ILE A 105 41.31 -16.77 4.61
N ASP A 106 42.04 -16.09 3.73
CA ASP A 106 43.29 -16.55 3.13
C ASP A 106 44.23 -15.34 3.15
N GLY A 107 45.44 -15.31 3.68
CA GLY A 107 46.26 -16.30 4.35
C GLY A 107 47.47 -15.54 4.92
N PHE A 108 47.79 -15.79 6.18
CA PHE A 108 49.06 -15.38 6.79
C PHE A 108 49.85 -16.66 7.07
N THR A 109 50.78 -16.99 6.19
CA THR A 109 51.94 -17.86 6.44
C THR A 109 53.07 -17.39 5.55
#